data_AF-A0AAU6WA35-F1
#
_entry.id   AF-A0AAU6WA35-F1
#
_cell.length_a   1.000
_cell.length_b   1.000
_cell.length_c   1.000
_cell.angle_alpha   90.00
_cell.angle_beta   90.00
_cell.angle_gamma   90.00
#
_symmetry.space_group_name_H-M   'P 1'
#
loop_
_entity.id
_entity.type
_entity.pdbx_description
1 polymer ?
#
loop_
_entity_poly.entity_id
_entity_poly.type
_entity_poly.pdbx_seq_one_letter_code
_entity_poly.pdbx_strand_id
1 'polypeptide(L)' 'MRTRSTLTEGQRERLVDLFEAGMGAAVAASELNVRYYATEKL' A
#
# COMPACT_ATOMS: atom_id res chain seq x y z
N MET A 1 20.55 3.08 -4.25
CA MET A 1 19.57 3.38 -3.17
C MET A 1 18.52 2.29 -3.15
N ARG A 2 18.54 1.37 -2.17
CA ARG A 2 17.38 0.49 -1.92
C ARG A 2 16.30 1.38 -1.31
N THR A 3 15.21 1.63 -2.03
CA THR A 3 14.09 2.38 -1.47
C THR A 3 13.48 1.50 -0.38
N ARG A 4 13.80 1.77 0.89
CA ARG A 4 13.09 1.18 2.03
C ARG A 4 11.61 1.46 1.79
N SER A 5 10.82 0.41 1.61
CA SER A 5 9.37 0.56 1.51
C SER A 5 8.93 1.30 2.76
N THR A 6 8.18 2.40 2.59
CA THR A 6 7.71 3.23 3.70
C THR A 6 6.57 2.55 4.47
N LEU A 7 6.09 1.40 3.99
CA LEU A 7 5.06 0.60 4.62
C LEU A 7 5.67 -0.27 5.71
N THR A 8 5.02 -0.26 6.87
CA THR A 8 5.22 -1.31 7.88
C THR A 8 4.71 -2.65 7.37
N GLU A 9 5.07 -3.74 8.04
CA GLU A 9 4.63 -5.09 7.68
C GLU A 9 3.10 -5.21 7.72
N GLY A 10 2.45 -4.73 8.78
CA GLY A 10 0.98 -4.72 8.86
C GLY A 10 0.30 -3.84 7.80
N GLN A 11 0.92 -2.73 7.39
CA GLN A 11 0.40 -1.92 6.27
C GLN A 11 0.54 -2.65 4.93
N ARG A 12 1.57 -3.47 4.77
CA ARG A 12 1.78 -4.28 3.56
C ARG A 12 0.73 -5.39 3.46
N GLU A 13 0.50 -6.12 4.54
CA GLU A 13 -0.55 -7.14 4.61
C GLU A 13 -1.91 -6.52 4.31
N ARG A 14 -2.23 -5.41 4.97
CA ARG A 14 -3.50 -4.73 4.74
C ARG A 14 -3.65 -4.22 3.32
N LEU A 15 -2.57 -3.77 2.69
CA LEU A 15 -2.58 -3.35 1.29
C LEU A 15 -2.85 -4.50 0.34
N VAL A 16 -2.31 -5.69 0.62
CA VAL A 16 -2.62 -6.91 -0.14
C VAL A 16 -4.11 -7.24 -0.02
N ASP A 17 -4.68 -7.24 1.18
CA ASP A 17 -6.12 -7.48 1.39
C ASP A 17 -6.99 -6.52 0.54
N LEU A 18 -6.63 -5.24 0.50
CA LEU A 18 -7.37 -4.22 -0.24
C LEU A 18 -7.29 -4.46 -1.75
N PHE A 19 -6.12 -4.84 -2.27
CA PHE A 19 -5.96 -5.19 -3.68
C PHE A 19 -6.69 -6.48 -4.06
N GLU A 20 -6.67 -7.50 -3.20
CA GLU A 20 -7.42 -8.74 -3.40
C GLU A 20 -8.94 -8.50 -3.38
N ALA A 21 -9.40 -7.53 -2.59
CA ALA A 21 -10.79 -7.05 -2.61
C ALA A 21 -11.13 -6.21 -3.86
N GLY A 22 -10.19 -6.02 -4.78
CA GLY A 22 -10.38 -5.27 -6.03
C GLY A 22 -10.30 -3.75 -5.87
N MET A 23 -9.79 -3.23 -4.75
CA MET A 23 -9.63 -1.79 -4.56
C MET A 23 -8.43 -1.27 -5.33
N GLY A 24 -8.60 -0.11 -5.97
CA GLY A 24 -7.52 0.57 -6.68
C GLY A 24 -6.49 1.19 -5.74
N ALA A 25 -5.27 1.38 -6.25
CA ALA A 25 -4.14 1.95 -5.51
C ALA A 25 -4.44 3.30 -4.82
N ALA A 26 -5.22 4.17 -5.46
CA ALA A 26 -5.61 5.47 -4.88
C ALA A 26 -6.50 5.32 -3.64
N VAL A 27 -7.45 4.38 -3.68
CA VAL A 27 -8.34 4.09 -2.55
C VAL A 27 -7.55 3.45 -1.43
N ALA A 28 -6.73 2.45 -1.74
CA ALA A 28 -5.91 1.77 -0.75
C ALA A 28 -4.89 2.71 -0.08
N ALA A 29 -4.33 3.68 -0.82
CA ALA A 29 -3.44 4.69 -0.27
C ALA A 29 -4.16 5.61 0.74
N SER A 30 -5.41 5.98 0.43
CA SER A 30 -6.25 6.76 1.33
C SER A 30 -6.61 5.99 2.59
N GLU A 31 -7.04 4.73 2.46
CA GLU A 31 -7.40 3.85 3.58
C GLU A 31 -6.22 3.60 4.54
N LEU A 32 -5.01 3.44 4.00
CA LEU A 32 -3.80 3.19 4.79
C LEU A 32 -3.10 4.46 5.26
N ASN A 33 -3.59 5.63 4.86
CA ASN A 33 -2.97 6.93 5.09
C ASN A 33 -1.49 6.96 4.66
N VAL A 34 -1.24 6.51 3.43
CA VAL A 34 0.10 6.45 2.82
C VAL A 34 0.12 7.19 1.50
N ARG A 35 1.32 7.52 1.02
CA ARG A 35 1.48 8.10 -0.30
C ARG A 35 1.10 7.06 -1.36
N TYR A 36 0.44 7.49 -2.42
CA TYR A 36 0.09 6.66 -3.58
C TYR A 36 1.28 5.82 -4.10
N TYR A 37 2.47 6.42 -4.23
CA TYR A 37 3.66 5.68 -4.68
C TYR A 37 4.15 4.58 -3.71
N ALA A 38 3.65 4.54 -2.47
CA ALA A 38 3.92 3.45 -1.54
C ALA A 38 3.09 2.21 -1.87
N THR A 39 1.91 2.40 -2.50
CA THR A 39 1.05 1.28 -2.89
C THR A 39 1.45 0.66 -4.23
N GLU A 40 2.12 1.40 -5.12
CA GLU A 40 2.64 0.89 -6.41
C GLU A 40 3.95 0.10 -6.28
N LYS A 41 4.57 0.07 -5.10
CA LYS A 41 5.87 -0.59 -4.86
C LYS A 41 5.76 -1.97 -4.23
N LEU A 42 4.54 -2.51 -4.17
CA LEU A 42 4.22 -3.84 -3.67
C LEU A 42 4.13 -4.80 -4.84
#